data_AF-A0A3A5VZI4-F1
#
_entry.id   AF-A0A3A5VZI4-F1
#
_cell.length_a   1.000
_cell.length_b   1.000
_cell.length_c   1.000
_cell.angle_alpha   90.00
_cell.angle_beta   90.00
_cell.angle_gamma   90.00
#
_symmetry.space_group_name_H-M   'P 1'
#
loop_
_entity.id
_entity.type
_entity.pdbx_description
1 polymer ?
#
loop_
_entity_poly.entity_id
_entity_poly.type
_entity_poly.pdbx_seq_one_letter_code
_entity_poly.pdbx_strand_id
1 'polypeptide(L)'
;MVAESRELVKQFFDGEDARRRRDLVLIWGLVIVVDAALLVAFLQGMAVDAMLRIFGPVLGVAVVLGYLLSMASWRRKKTLEQRLERMLDAIELTWDDIDGMQLTPDQRGLLLDSFETKSLATPRPNEAYRRTRGHDERGPAFDEKTNQFAAQKERTDPAEHQGDYEGLEGPLKVGETLIEEANQSYASMAQERWEAAERADMDLVEAGVERLGDLVTTDWFEKNAKDGSIYDLVGSDDVL
;
A
#
# COMPACT_ATOMS: atom_id res chain seq x y z
N MET A 1 0.64 -13.21 -4.87
CA MET A 1 0.13 -11.96 -4.30
C MET A 1 -0.60 -11.09 -5.32
N VAL A 2 0.05 -10.59 -6.40
CA VAL A 2 -0.60 -9.67 -7.35
C VAL A 2 -1.81 -10.26 -8.12
N ALA A 3 -1.77 -11.52 -8.52
CA ALA A 3 -2.92 -12.16 -9.18
C ALA A 3 -4.10 -12.41 -8.21
N GLU A 4 -3.77 -12.65 -6.95
CA GLU A 4 -4.72 -12.98 -5.87
C GLU A 4 -5.49 -11.73 -5.42
N SER A 5 -4.82 -10.58 -5.32
CA SER A 5 -5.45 -9.29 -5.03
C SER A 5 -6.47 -8.89 -6.10
N ARG A 6 -6.13 -9.07 -7.38
CA ARG A 6 -7.03 -8.80 -8.52
C ARG A 6 -8.28 -9.70 -8.49
N GLU A 7 -8.10 -10.98 -8.17
CA GLU A 7 -9.21 -11.93 -8.11
C GLU A 7 -10.18 -11.63 -6.96
N LEU A 8 -9.66 -11.21 -5.80
CA LEU A 8 -10.48 -10.79 -4.65
C LEU A 8 -11.31 -9.55 -4.96
N VAL A 9 -10.71 -8.53 -5.59
CA VAL A 9 -11.43 -7.31 -6.00
C VAL A 9 -12.53 -7.66 -7.00
N LYS A 10 -12.23 -8.50 -7.98
CA LYS A 10 -13.22 -8.94 -8.97
C LYS A 10 -14.37 -9.73 -8.33
N GLN A 11 -14.06 -10.67 -7.46
CA GLN A 11 -15.05 -11.48 -6.75
C GLN A 11 -15.97 -10.60 -5.88
N PHE A 12 -15.43 -9.54 -5.27
CA PHE A 12 -16.22 -8.58 -4.51
C PHE A 12 -17.27 -7.88 -5.38
N PHE A 13 -16.87 -7.33 -6.54
CA PHE A 13 -17.79 -6.64 -7.45
C PHE A 13 -18.78 -7.58 -8.14
N ASP A 14 -18.33 -8.77 -8.57
CA ASP A 14 -19.20 -9.80 -9.14
C ASP A 14 -20.28 -10.24 -8.15
N GLY A 15 -19.90 -10.38 -6.87
CA GLY A 15 -20.82 -10.71 -5.78
C GLY A 15 -21.89 -9.64 -5.54
N GLU A 16 -21.53 -8.36 -5.65
CA GLU A 16 -22.44 -7.24 -5.46
C GLU A 16 -23.40 -7.08 -6.65
N ASP A 17 -22.90 -7.22 -7.87
CA ASP A 17 -23.70 -7.18 -9.09
C ASP A 17 -24.72 -8.33 -9.14
N ALA A 18 -24.31 -9.54 -8.73
CA ALA A 18 -25.20 -10.69 -8.65
C ALA A 18 -26.34 -10.50 -7.63
N ARG A 19 -26.11 -9.76 -6.55
CA ARG A 19 -27.16 -9.42 -5.56
C ARG A 19 -28.09 -8.36 -6.10
N ARG A 20 -27.55 -7.29 -6.71
CA ARG A 20 -28.35 -6.22 -7.31
C ARG A 20 -29.25 -6.73 -8.43
N ARG A 21 -28.75 -7.63 -9.27
CA ARG A 21 -29.55 -8.29 -10.33
C ARG A 21 -30.67 -9.14 -9.75
N ARG A 22 -30.41 -9.92 -8.70
CA ARG A 22 -31.45 -10.72 -8.02
C ARG A 22 -32.57 -9.85 -7.45
N ASP A 23 -32.23 -8.77 -6.76
CA ASP A 23 -33.21 -7.84 -6.20
C ASP A 23 -34.08 -7.20 -7.30
N LEU A 24 -33.45 -6.77 -8.41
CA LEU A 24 -34.18 -6.23 -9.56
C LEU A 24 -35.10 -7.26 -10.21
N VAL A 25 -34.64 -8.50 -10.42
CA VAL A 25 -35.45 -9.58 -11.00
C VAL A 25 -36.66 -9.89 -10.11
N LEU A 26 -36.48 -9.90 -8.79
CA LEU A 26 -37.59 -10.12 -7.85
C LEU A 26 -38.62 -8.98 -7.90
N ILE A 27 -38.18 -7.73 -7.93
CA ILE A 27 -39.08 -6.56 -8.04
C ILE A 27 -39.84 -6.60 -9.36
N TRP A 28 -39.14 -6.72 -10.48
CA TRP A 28 -39.77 -6.74 -11.80
C TRP A 28 -40.66 -7.96 -12.00
N GLY A 29 -40.27 -9.13 -11.46
CA GLY A 29 -41.11 -10.31 -11.44
C GLY A 29 -42.42 -10.11 -10.69
N LEU A 30 -42.38 -9.47 -9.52
CA LEU A 30 -43.58 -9.12 -8.75
C LEU A 30 -44.51 -8.18 -9.55
N VAL A 31 -43.95 -7.13 -10.16
CA VAL A 31 -44.72 -6.17 -10.96
C VAL A 31 -45.41 -6.85 -12.14
N ILE A 32 -44.67 -7.69 -12.88
CA ILE A 32 -45.21 -8.42 -14.04
C ILE A 32 -46.36 -9.35 -13.61
N VAL A 33 -46.23 -10.04 -12.47
CA VAL A 33 -47.28 -10.93 -11.97
C VAL A 33 -48.55 -10.15 -11.58
N VAL A 34 -48.39 -9.00 -10.94
CA VAL A 34 -49.52 -8.13 -10.56
C VAL A 34 -50.22 -7.56 -11.80
N ASP A 35 -49.45 -7.09 -12.79
CA ASP A 35 -49.99 -6.57 -14.06
C ASP A 35 -50.72 -7.65 -14.86
N ALA A 36 -50.17 -8.87 -14.91
CA ALA A 36 -50.82 -10.01 -15.56
C ALA A 36 -52.15 -10.37 -14.86
N ALA A 37 -52.18 -10.36 -13.53
CA ALA A 37 -53.39 -10.63 -12.76
C ALA A 37 -54.47 -9.55 -12.97
N LEU A 38 -54.06 -8.27 -13.08
CA LEU A 38 -54.97 -7.17 -13.44
C LEU A 38 -55.53 -7.33 -14.85
N LEU A 39 -54.72 -7.72 -15.83
CA LEU A 39 -55.18 -7.98 -17.20
C LEU A 39 -56.22 -9.11 -17.26
N VAL A 40 -55.97 -10.22 -16.56
CA VAL A 40 -56.93 -11.34 -16.49
C VAL A 40 -58.24 -10.91 -15.84
N ALA A 41 -58.15 -10.16 -14.73
CA ALA A 41 -59.30 -9.61 -14.02
C ALA A 41 -60.16 -8.69 -14.91
N PHE A 42 -59.52 -7.84 -15.72
CA PHE A 42 -60.18 -6.96 -16.68
C PHE A 42 -60.88 -7.75 -17.79
N LEU A 43 -60.21 -8.77 -18.36
CA LEU A 43 -60.78 -9.63 -19.40
C LEU A 43 -61.97 -10.46 -18.92
N GLN A 44 -62.04 -10.79 -17.62
CA GLN A 44 -63.18 -11.46 -17.00
C GLN A 44 -64.38 -10.54 -16.75
N GLY A 45 -64.28 -9.24 -17.08
CA GLY A 45 -65.38 -8.29 -16.95
C GLY A 45 -65.69 -7.91 -15.50
N MET A 46 -64.72 -8.04 -14.58
CA MET A 46 -64.91 -7.61 -13.20
C MET A 46 -65.14 -6.10 -13.13
N ALA A 47 -66.06 -5.70 -12.25
CA ALA A 47 -66.29 -4.28 -11.97
C ALA A 47 -65.01 -3.64 -11.39
N VAL A 48 -64.79 -2.39 -11.79
CA VAL A 48 -63.58 -1.62 -11.41
C VAL A 48 -63.48 -1.47 -9.88
N ASP A 49 -64.60 -1.42 -9.16
CA ASP A 49 -64.61 -1.32 -7.69
C ASP A 49 -64.09 -2.58 -6.99
N ALA A 50 -64.47 -3.76 -7.49
CA ALA A 50 -63.99 -5.05 -7.01
C ALA A 50 -62.51 -5.23 -7.30
N MET A 51 -62.06 -4.79 -8.48
CA MET A 51 -60.65 -4.80 -8.87
C MET A 51 -59.80 -3.90 -7.95
N LEU A 52 -60.28 -2.70 -7.64
CA LEU A 52 -59.60 -1.78 -6.71
C LEU A 52 -59.52 -2.33 -5.28
N ARG A 53 -60.56 -3.01 -4.79
CA ARG A 53 -60.56 -3.63 -3.46
C ARG A 53 -59.56 -4.78 -3.31
N ILE A 54 -59.42 -5.61 -4.35
CA ILE A 54 -58.54 -6.79 -4.30
C ILE A 54 -57.09 -6.42 -4.58
N PHE A 55 -56.84 -5.63 -5.63
CA PHE A 55 -55.48 -5.33 -6.08
C PHE A 55 -54.91 -4.05 -5.48
N GLY A 56 -55.73 -3.12 -5.03
CA GLY A 56 -55.30 -1.89 -4.34
C GLY A 56 -54.34 -2.12 -3.17
N PRO A 57 -54.62 -3.02 -2.21
CA PRO A 57 -53.68 -3.30 -1.12
C PRO A 57 -52.39 -3.96 -1.61
N VAL A 58 -52.45 -4.82 -2.63
CA VAL A 58 -51.26 -5.48 -3.22
C VAL A 58 -50.33 -4.46 -3.88
N LEU A 59 -50.90 -3.52 -4.62
CA LEU A 59 -50.19 -2.42 -5.27
C LEU A 59 -49.58 -1.48 -4.21
N GLY A 60 -50.33 -1.17 -3.15
CA GLY A 60 -49.83 -0.41 -2.01
C GLY A 60 -48.64 -1.08 -1.32
N VAL A 61 -48.70 -2.39 -1.06
CA VAL A 61 -47.59 -3.16 -0.50
C VAL A 61 -46.38 -3.17 -1.44
N ALA A 62 -46.58 -3.32 -2.76
CA ALA A 62 -45.51 -3.30 -3.75
C ALA A 62 -44.77 -1.94 -3.78
N VAL A 63 -45.50 -0.83 -3.70
CA VAL A 63 -44.91 0.52 -3.64
C VAL A 63 -44.11 0.71 -2.36
N VAL A 64 -44.65 0.29 -1.21
CA VAL A 64 -43.95 0.36 0.08
C VAL A 64 -42.69 -0.51 0.07
N LEU A 65 -42.77 -1.72 -0.48
CA LEU A 65 -41.62 -2.62 -0.62
C LEU A 65 -40.54 -2.02 -1.54
N GLY A 66 -40.93 -1.42 -2.66
CA GLY A 66 -40.03 -0.71 -3.57
C GLY A 66 -39.33 0.47 -2.89
N TYR A 67 -40.08 1.25 -2.08
CA TYR A 67 -39.51 2.34 -1.28
C TYR A 67 -38.51 1.82 -0.24
N LEU A 68 -38.84 0.77 0.49
CA LEU A 68 -37.95 0.16 1.48
C LEU A 68 -36.69 -0.42 0.83
N LEU A 69 -36.79 -1.04 -0.34
CA LEU A 69 -35.65 -1.55 -1.10
C LEU A 69 -34.78 -0.42 -1.65
N SER A 70 -35.39 0.68 -2.10
CA SER A 70 -34.67 1.89 -2.50
C SER A 70 -33.89 2.49 -1.32
N MET A 71 -34.54 2.63 -0.15
CA MET A 71 -33.89 3.09 1.08
C MET A 71 -32.77 2.14 1.53
N ALA A 72 -32.99 0.83 1.43
CA ALA A 72 -31.97 -0.17 1.71
C ALA A 72 -30.80 -0.06 0.71
N SER A 73 -31.05 0.19 -0.57
CA SER A 73 -30.01 0.36 -1.59
C SER A 73 -29.11 1.58 -1.30
N TRP A 74 -29.70 2.68 -0.81
CA TRP A 74 -28.94 3.85 -0.35
C TRP A 74 -28.08 3.57 0.86
N ARG A 75 -28.61 2.85 1.87
CA ARG A 75 -27.81 2.41 3.02
C ARG A 75 -26.70 1.44 2.59
N ARG A 76 -26.97 0.59 1.59
CA ARG A 76 -26.00 -0.37 1.07
C ARG A 76 -24.81 0.30 0.40
N LYS A 77 -25.01 1.38 -0.37
CA LYS A 77 -23.90 2.15 -0.95
C LYS A 77 -22.88 2.59 0.10
N LYS A 78 -23.36 3.17 1.21
CA LYS A 78 -22.48 3.55 2.34
C LYS A 78 -21.76 2.35 2.97
N THR A 79 -22.44 1.21 3.09
CA THR A 79 -21.79 0.00 3.62
C THR A 79 -20.83 -0.65 2.63
N LEU A 80 -21.01 -0.41 1.33
CA LEU A 80 -20.16 -0.94 0.27
C LEU A 80 -18.81 -0.22 0.31
N GLU A 81 -18.82 1.12 0.37
CA GLU A 81 -17.61 1.94 0.58
C GLU A 81 -16.80 1.45 1.79
N GLN A 82 -17.46 1.30 2.95
CA GLN A 82 -16.79 0.81 4.18
C GLN A 82 -16.23 -0.61 4.07
N ARG A 83 -16.87 -1.49 3.29
CA ARG A 83 -16.39 -2.87 3.08
C ARG A 83 -15.25 -2.90 2.08
N LEU A 84 -15.32 -2.08 1.05
CA LEU A 84 -14.27 -1.91 0.06
C LEU A 84 -13.00 -1.38 0.73
N GLU A 85 -13.12 -0.36 1.58
CA GLU A 85 -12.01 0.19 2.36
C GLU A 85 -11.33 -0.89 3.23
N ARG A 86 -12.10 -1.68 4.00
CA ARG A 86 -11.54 -2.79 4.81
C ARG A 86 -10.87 -3.87 3.97
N MET A 87 -11.43 -4.17 2.80
CA MET A 87 -10.84 -5.14 1.88
C MET A 87 -9.52 -4.59 1.31
N LEU A 88 -9.50 -3.31 0.94
CA LEU A 88 -8.31 -2.63 0.48
C LEU A 88 -7.26 -2.51 1.59
N ASP A 89 -7.62 -2.40 2.86
CA ASP A 89 -6.65 -2.44 3.97
C ASP A 89 -5.94 -3.80 4.08
N ALA A 90 -6.63 -4.89 3.77
CA ALA A 90 -6.05 -6.23 3.79
C ALA A 90 -5.20 -6.54 2.54
N ILE A 91 -5.28 -5.72 1.49
CA ILE A 91 -4.68 -6.00 0.18
C ILE A 91 -3.73 -4.87 -0.23
N GLU A 92 -2.49 -5.21 -0.58
CA GLU A 92 -1.59 -4.29 -1.28
C GLU A 92 -1.98 -4.22 -2.76
N LEU A 93 -2.71 -3.15 -3.12
CA LEU A 93 -3.13 -2.88 -4.49
C LEU A 93 -2.25 -1.79 -5.10
N THR A 94 -1.72 -2.01 -6.30
CA THR A 94 -0.97 -1.00 -7.05
C THR A 94 -1.75 -0.48 -8.25
N TRP A 95 -1.37 0.68 -8.77
CA TRP A 95 -2.02 1.30 -9.94
C TRP A 95 -2.00 0.40 -11.18
N ASP A 96 -0.93 -0.36 -11.37
CA ASP A 96 -0.77 -1.33 -12.48
C ASP A 96 -1.75 -2.52 -12.37
N ASP A 97 -2.26 -2.78 -11.16
CA ASP A 97 -3.25 -3.83 -10.93
C ASP A 97 -4.66 -3.42 -11.33
N ILE A 98 -4.96 -2.13 -11.26
CA ILE A 98 -6.28 -1.57 -11.57
C ILE A 98 -6.52 -1.53 -13.08
N ASP A 99 -5.49 -1.23 -13.86
CA ASP A 99 -5.61 -1.03 -15.31
C ASP A 99 -5.87 -2.35 -16.07
N GLY A 100 -5.41 -3.48 -15.50
CA GLY A 100 -5.67 -4.82 -16.03
C GLY A 100 -7.07 -5.38 -15.70
N MET A 101 -7.86 -4.71 -14.85
CA MET A 101 -9.18 -5.20 -14.44
C MET A 101 -10.30 -4.67 -15.35
N GLN A 102 -11.16 -5.58 -15.85
CA GLN A 102 -12.37 -5.23 -16.60
C GLN A 102 -13.48 -4.74 -15.67
N LEU A 103 -13.30 -3.54 -15.12
CA LEU A 103 -14.26 -2.88 -14.24
C LEU A 103 -15.17 -1.95 -15.05
N THR A 104 -16.42 -1.82 -14.63
CA THR A 104 -17.30 -0.77 -15.18
C THR A 104 -16.82 0.63 -14.75
N PRO A 105 -17.15 1.71 -15.50
CA PRO A 105 -16.71 3.06 -15.18
C PRO A 105 -17.03 3.48 -13.74
N ASP A 106 -18.21 3.11 -13.24
CA ASP A 106 -18.66 3.41 -11.88
C ASP A 106 -17.84 2.65 -10.82
N GLN A 107 -17.54 1.37 -11.05
CA GLN A 107 -16.73 0.56 -10.15
C GLN A 107 -15.28 1.05 -10.11
N ARG A 108 -14.74 1.45 -11.27
CA ARG A 108 -13.42 2.05 -11.36
C ARG A 108 -13.39 3.37 -10.60
N GLY A 109 -14.36 4.26 -10.81
CA GLY A 109 -14.45 5.52 -10.08
C GLY A 109 -14.52 5.32 -8.56
N LEU A 110 -15.30 4.34 -8.10
CA LEU A 110 -15.38 4.01 -6.68
C LEU A 110 -14.07 3.44 -6.12
N LEU A 111 -13.42 2.53 -6.85
CA LEU A 111 -12.12 2.00 -6.47
C LEU A 111 -11.07 3.11 -6.38
N LEU A 112 -11.04 4.00 -7.38
CA LEU A 112 -10.15 5.15 -7.42
C LEU A 112 -10.40 6.08 -6.24
N ASP A 113 -11.65 6.45 -5.97
CA ASP A 113 -12.01 7.31 -4.84
C ASP A 113 -11.62 6.67 -3.49
N SER A 114 -11.87 5.37 -3.33
CA SER A 114 -11.47 4.62 -2.13
C SER A 114 -9.94 4.47 -2.00
N PHE A 115 -9.23 4.37 -3.12
CA PHE A 115 -7.78 4.29 -3.15
C PHE A 115 -7.15 5.66 -2.89
N GLU A 116 -7.70 6.73 -3.45
CA GLU A 116 -7.30 8.11 -3.18
C GLU A 116 -7.51 8.44 -1.72
N THR A 117 -8.70 8.18 -1.17
CA THR A 117 -8.94 8.33 0.28
C THR A 117 -7.98 7.48 1.10
N LYS A 118 -7.68 6.23 0.73
CA LYS A 118 -6.67 5.42 1.42
C LYS A 118 -5.26 6.00 1.28
N SER A 119 -4.84 6.45 0.11
CA SER A 119 -3.48 6.99 -0.12
C SER A 119 -3.28 8.35 0.57
N LEU A 120 -4.36 9.12 0.72
CA LEU A 120 -4.40 10.39 1.44
C LEU A 120 -4.57 10.19 2.96
N ALA A 121 -5.31 9.16 3.38
CA ALA A 121 -5.55 8.80 4.77
C ALA A 121 -4.50 7.85 5.35
N THR A 122 -3.71 7.19 4.50
CA THR A 122 -2.43 6.62 4.89
C THR A 122 -1.73 7.77 5.57
N PRO A 123 -1.47 7.71 6.89
CA PRO A 123 -0.75 8.77 7.54
C PRO A 123 0.54 8.87 6.73
N ARG A 124 0.70 10.00 6.03
CA ARG A 124 2.04 10.43 5.63
C ARG A 124 2.87 10.13 6.87
N PRO A 125 4.00 9.41 6.78
CA PRO A 125 4.70 8.87 7.96
C PRO A 125 4.96 9.91 9.07
N ASN A 126 4.79 11.20 8.76
CA ASN A 126 4.93 12.33 9.64
C ASN A 126 3.67 13.20 9.87
N GLU A 127 2.42 12.74 9.76
CA GLU A 127 1.25 13.61 10.05
C GLU A 127 0.84 13.62 11.54
N ALA A 128 0.84 12.47 12.21
CA ALA A 128 0.69 12.40 13.67
C ALA A 128 1.90 13.05 14.39
N TYR A 129 3.10 12.87 13.84
CA TYR A 129 4.35 13.44 14.36
C TYR A 129 4.61 14.90 13.94
N ARG A 130 3.87 15.46 12.96
CA ARG A 130 3.95 16.90 12.65
C ARG A 130 3.32 17.77 13.72
N ARG A 131 2.44 17.21 14.57
CA ARG A 131 1.76 17.93 15.65
C ARG A 131 2.46 17.82 17.00
N THR A 132 3.44 16.94 17.16
CA THR A 132 4.21 16.80 18.41
C THR A 132 5.39 17.75 18.53
N ARG A 133 5.69 18.60 17.53
CA ARG A 133 6.70 19.68 17.68
C ARG A 133 6.38 20.65 18.83
N GLY A 134 5.15 20.70 19.31
CA GLY A 134 4.77 21.50 20.50
C GLY A 134 5.17 20.88 21.84
N HIS A 135 5.52 19.59 21.87
CA HIS A 135 5.90 18.84 23.07
C HIS A 135 7.32 18.27 23.01
N ASP A 136 8.11 18.60 21.98
CA ASP A 136 9.54 18.31 21.97
C ASP A 136 10.20 19.08 23.13
N GLU A 137 10.77 18.36 24.10
CA GLU A 137 11.51 18.93 25.23
C GLU A 137 12.70 19.76 24.76
N ARG A 138 13.24 19.47 23.56
CA ARG A 138 14.35 20.21 22.94
C ARG A 138 13.89 21.52 22.27
N GLY A 139 12.58 21.70 22.07
CA GLY A 139 12.00 22.89 21.45
C GLY A 139 12.37 23.06 19.97
N PRO A 140 11.92 24.15 19.30
CA PRO A 140 12.39 24.45 17.96
C PRO A 140 13.90 24.67 17.99
N ALA A 141 14.64 23.96 17.13
CA ALA A 141 16.06 24.19 16.91
C ALA A 141 16.25 25.62 16.37
N PHE A 142 16.41 26.58 17.28
CA PHE A 142 16.91 27.89 16.94
C PHE A 142 18.35 27.68 16.48
N ASP A 143 18.62 28.01 15.21
CA ASP A 143 19.95 27.93 14.63
C ASP A 143 20.93 28.60 15.59
N GLU A 144 21.82 27.81 16.22
CA GLU A 144 22.89 28.38 17.00
C GLU A 144 23.73 29.20 16.01
N LYS A 145 24.02 30.45 16.34
CA LYS A 145 24.82 31.35 15.49
C LYS A 145 26.29 30.91 15.37
N THR A 146 26.59 29.66 15.68
CA THR A 146 27.91 29.03 15.63
C THR A 146 28.11 28.43 14.24
N ASN A 147 29.20 28.83 13.60
CA ASN A 147 29.58 28.32 12.28
C ASN A 147 29.73 26.78 12.36
N GLN A 148 28.90 26.05 11.60
CA GLN A 148 28.86 24.59 11.61
C GLN A 148 30.20 23.95 11.18
N PHE A 149 31.10 24.73 10.57
CA PHE A 149 32.43 24.32 10.11
C PHE A 149 33.57 24.94 10.94
N ALA A 150 33.29 25.49 12.13
CA ALA A 150 34.34 26.02 12.99
C ALA A 150 35.30 24.89 13.43
N ALA A 151 36.61 25.07 13.21
CA ALA A 151 37.65 24.09 13.54
C ALA A 151 37.73 23.73 15.04
N GLN A 152 37.07 24.50 15.91
CA GLN A 152 37.01 24.29 17.36
C GLN A 152 35.82 23.40 17.78
N LYS A 153 34.93 23.05 16.84
CA LYS A 153 33.78 22.19 17.14
C LYS A 153 34.25 20.75 17.25
N GLU A 154 33.91 20.12 18.37
CA GLU A 154 34.17 18.70 18.58
C GLU A 154 33.39 17.86 17.56
N ARG A 155 34.04 16.82 17.03
CA ARG A 155 33.38 15.90 16.10
C ARG A 155 32.31 15.13 16.86
N THR A 156 31.05 15.35 16.51
CA THR A 156 29.94 14.52 16.98
C THR A 156 29.86 13.27 16.11
N ASP A 157 29.94 12.08 16.72
CA ASP A 157 29.77 10.83 16.00
C ASP A 157 28.27 10.50 15.87
N PRO A 158 27.74 10.32 14.64
CA PRO A 158 26.36 9.86 14.46
C PRO A 158 26.04 8.55 15.19
N ALA A 159 27.04 7.70 15.44
CA ALA A 159 26.87 6.45 16.17
C ALA A 159 26.41 6.66 17.63
N GLU A 160 26.82 7.76 18.27
CA GLU A 160 26.45 8.06 19.66
C GLU A 160 24.96 8.35 19.84
N HIS A 161 24.27 8.75 18.76
CA HIS A 161 22.84 9.10 18.78
C HIS A 161 21.93 8.02 18.19
N GLN A 162 22.44 6.84 17.80
CA GLN A 162 21.60 5.79 17.20
C GLN A 162 20.47 5.33 18.15
N GLY A 163 20.76 5.23 19.44
CA GLY A 163 19.78 4.83 20.46
C GLY A 163 18.66 5.86 20.67
N ASP A 164 18.87 7.14 20.34
CA ASP A 164 17.84 8.18 20.44
C ASP A 164 16.67 7.93 19.46
N TYR A 165 16.89 7.11 18.42
CA TYR A 165 15.90 6.79 17.39
C TYR A 165 15.23 5.43 17.60
N GLU A 166 15.71 4.63 18.55
CA GLU A 166 15.22 3.27 18.77
C GLU A 166 13.79 3.29 19.32
N GLY A 167 12.86 2.59 18.65
CA GLY A 167 11.45 2.53 19.04
C GLY A 167 10.62 3.77 18.72
N LEU A 168 11.19 4.78 18.04
CA LEU A 168 10.39 5.87 17.43
C LEU A 168 9.61 5.40 16.20
N GLU A 169 10.07 4.30 15.58
CA GLU A 169 9.43 3.68 14.42
C GLU A 169 8.28 2.76 14.86
N GLY A 170 7.19 2.76 14.07
CA GLY A 170 6.07 1.84 14.27
C GLY A 170 6.42 0.41 13.82
N PRO A 171 5.55 -0.58 14.08
CA PRO A 171 5.74 -1.92 13.54
C PRO A 171 5.79 -1.90 12.00
N LEU A 172 6.73 -2.65 11.42
CA LEU A 172 6.90 -2.77 9.97
C LEU A 172 5.62 -3.31 9.32
N LYS A 173 5.27 -2.76 8.15
CA LYS A 173 4.21 -3.31 7.30
C LYS A 173 4.66 -4.61 6.65
N VAL A 174 3.72 -5.36 6.08
CA VAL A 174 4.02 -6.65 5.42
C VAL A 174 5.03 -6.47 4.27
N GLY A 175 4.83 -5.50 3.37
CA GLY A 175 5.80 -5.20 2.31
C GLY A 175 7.18 -4.75 2.83
N GLU A 176 7.22 -3.93 3.90
CA GLU A 176 8.47 -3.49 4.52
C GLU A 176 9.21 -4.65 5.20
N THR A 177 8.48 -5.59 5.80
CA THR A 177 9.04 -6.80 6.41
C THR A 177 9.71 -7.69 5.36
N LEU A 178 9.10 -7.85 4.19
CA LEU A 178 9.67 -8.62 3.09
C LEU A 178 10.95 -7.97 2.53
N ILE A 179 10.98 -6.63 2.45
CA ILE A 179 12.18 -5.90 2.05
C ILE A 179 13.29 -6.08 3.09
N GLU A 180 12.94 -5.98 4.38
CA GLU A 180 13.89 -6.15 5.46
C GLU A 180 14.47 -7.58 5.49
N GLU A 181 13.64 -8.60 5.31
CA GLU A 181 14.09 -9.99 5.18
C GLU A 181 15.03 -10.17 3.96
N ALA A 182 14.69 -9.55 2.82
CA ALA A 182 15.55 -9.59 1.65
C ALA A 182 16.89 -8.87 1.91
N ASN A 183 16.88 -7.71 2.55
CA ASN A 183 18.08 -6.96 2.92
C ASN A 183 18.99 -7.79 3.82
N GLN A 184 18.43 -8.47 4.83
CA GLN A 184 19.18 -9.36 5.70
C GLN A 184 19.80 -10.53 4.94
N SER A 185 19.05 -11.12 3.99
CA SER A 185 19.58 -12.18 3.12
C SER A 185 20.69 -11.68 2.19
N TYR A 186 20.58 -10.46 1.64
CA TYR A 186 21.63 -9.89 0.81
C TYR A 186 22.88 -9.54 1.63
N ALA A 187 22.68 -9.03 2.85
CA ALA A 187 23.77 -8.71 3.77
C ALA A 187 24.57 -9.97 4.14
N SER A 188 23.90 -11.09 4.44
CA SER A 188 24.59 -12.34 4.76
C SER A 188 25.38 -12.88 3.56
N MET A 189 24.77 -12.91 2.37
CA MET A 189 25.47 -13.33 1.15
C MET A 189 26.65 -12.41 0.80
N ALA A 190 26.50 -11.10 1.01
CA ALA A 190 27.58 -10.14 0.78
C ALA A 190 28.74 -10.37 1.76
N GLN A 191 28.43 -10.61 3.03
CA GLN A 191 29.42 -10.93 4.06
C GLN A 191 30.19 -12.23 3.73
N GLU A 192 29.48 -13.30 3.34
CA GLU A 192 30.13 -14.57 2.96
C GLU A 192 31.05 -14.40 1.74
N ARG A 193 30.61 -13.64 0.73
CA ARG A 193 31.41 -13.35 -0.46
C ARG A 193 32.63 -12.49 -0.13
N TRP A 194 32.46 -11.52 0.76
CA TRP A 194 33.54 -10.67 1.23
C TRP A 194 34.62 -11.51 1.91
N GLU A 195 34.24 -12.35 2.88
CA GLU A 195 35.18 -13.23 3.58
C GLU A 195 35.85 -14.25 2.66
N ALA A 196 35.12 -14.77 1.66
CA ALA A 196 35.70 -15.66 0.67
C ALA A 196 36.72 -14.95 -0.23
N ALA A 197 36.46 -13.69 -0.59
CA ALA A 197 37.39 -12.87 -1.36
C ALA A 197 38.65 -12.54 -0.53
N GLU A 198 38.50 -12.15 0.73
CA GLU A 198 39.65 -11.89 1.63
C GLU A 198 40.51 -13.15 1.80
N ARG A 199 39.91 -14.32 2.02
CA ARG A 199 40.66 -15.58 2.13
C ARG A 199 41.38 -16.00 0.85
N ALA A 200 40.88 -15.58 -0.31
CA ALA A 200 41.48 -15.88 -1.60
C ALA A 200 42.52 -14.83 -2.04
N ASP A 201 42.65 -13.73 -1.32
CA ASP A 201 43.56 -12.65 -1.66
C ASP A 201 45.01 -13.05 -1.36
N MET A 202 45.83 -13.04 -2.41
CA MET A 202 47.24 -13.46 -2.33
C MET A 202 48.06 -12.45 -1.52
N ASP A 203 47.68 -11.18 -1.56
CA ASP A 203 48.38 -10.10 -0.84
C ASP A 203 48.23 -10.28 0.67
N LEU A 204 47.05 -10.71 1.12
CA LEU A 204 46.77 -11.06 2.52
C LEU A 204 47.54 -12.29 2.98
N VAL A 205 47.61 -13.34 2.15
CA VAL A 205 48.39 -14.54 2.45
C VAL A 205 49.89 -14.24 2.55
N GLU A 206 50.42 -13.38 1.66
CA GLU A 206 51.84 -12.99 1.68
C GLU A 206 52.18 -12.11 2.88
N ALA A 207 51.27 -11.21 3.28
CA ALA A 207 51.41 -10.41 4.49
C ALA A 207 51.20 -11.22 5.78
N GLY A 208 50.60 -12.42 5.69
CA GLY A 208 50.28 -13.26 6.84
C GLY A 208 49.10 -12.75 7.66
N VAL A 209 48.17 -12.04 7.03
CA VAL A 209 47.06 -11.31 7.66
C VAL A 209 45.73 -11.85 7.16
N GLU A 210 44.73 -11.96 8.04
CA GLU A 210 43.43 -12.55 7.69
C GLU A 210 42.40 -11.54 7.13
N ARG A 211 42.57 -10.25 7.39
CA ARG A 211 41.62 -9.18 7.02
C ARG A 211 42.30 -8.05 6.26
N LEU A 212 41.60 -7.46 5.29
CA LEU A 212 42.11 -6.32 4.52
C LEU A 212 42.43 -5.10 5.39
N GLY A 213 41.63 -4.83 6.42
CA GLY A 213 41.88 -3.71 7.33
C GLY A 213 43.21 -3.82 8.09
N ASP A 214 43.61 -5.05 8.42
CA ASP A 214 44.85 -5.31 9.15
C ASP A 214 46.07 -5.17 8.22
N LEU A 215 45.91 -5.40 6.91
CA LEU A 215 46.97 -5.18 5.91
C LEU A 215 47.46 -3.73 5.90
N VAL A 216 46.57 -2.75 6.12
CA VAL A 216 46.91 -1.31 6.21
C VAL A 216 47.81 -1.01 7.41
N THR A 217 47.73 -1.82 8.47
CA THR A 217 48.59 -1.65 9.66
C THR A 217 49.99 -2.25 9.49
N THR A 218 50.20 -3.01 8.40
CA THR A 218 51.50 -3.58 8.05
C THR A 218 52.25 -2.70 7.05
N ASP A 219 53.57 -2.85 6.96
CA ASP A 219 54.39 -2.16 5.95
C ASP A 219 54.22 -2.72 4.52
N TRP A 220 53.21 -3.57 4.27
CA TRP A 220 53.06 -4.27 2.99
C TRP A 220 52.94 -3.30 1.82
N PHE A 221 52.18 -2.21 1.98
CA PHE A 221 52.01 -1.18 0.95
C PHE A 221 53.30 -0.39 0.68
N GLU A 222 54.14 -0.16 1.69
CA GLU A 222 55.43 0.53 1.49
C GLU A 222 56.44 -0.35 0.75
N LYS A 223 56.43 -1.66 1.00
CA LYS A 223 57.36 -2.64 0.41
C LYS A 223 56.96 -3.06 -1.01
N ASN A 224 55.66 -3.13 -1.28
CA ASN A 224 55.09 -3.50 -2.58
C ASN A 224 54.61 -2.29 -3.41
N ALA A 225 54.97 -1.07 -3.01
CA ALA A 225 54.68 0.14 -3.77
C ALA A 225 55.31 0.07 -5.17
N LYS A 226 54.47 -0.10 -6.20
CA LYS A 226 54.87 0.12 -7.59
C LYS A 226 54.83 1.61 -7.89
N ASP A 227 56.00 2.15 -8.23
CA ASP A 227 56.13 3.55 -8.61
C ASP A 227 55.32 3.82 -9.89
N GLY A 228 54.40 4.77 -9.81
CA GLY A 228 53.48 5.13 -10.90
C GLY A 228 52.19 4.31 -11.03
N SER A 229 51.83 3.47 -10.05
CA SER A 229 50.57 2.69 -10.01
C SER A 229 49.28 3.52 -10.18
N ILE A 230 49.28 4.78 -9.73
CA ILE A 230 48.15 5.71 -9.94
C ILE A 230 48.00 6.07 -11.43
N TYR A 231 49.11 6.24 -12.16
CA TYR A 231 49.07 6.59 -13.60
C TYR A 231 48.55 5.43 -14.45
N ASP A 232 48.84 4.18 -14.05
CA ASP A 232 48.31 2.97 -14.71
C ASP A 232 46.81 2.75 -14.44
N LEU A 233 46.31 3.11 -13.26
CA LEU A 233 44.90 2.94 -12.88
C LEU A 233 43.98 4.02 -13.45
N VAL A 234 44.46 5.27 -13.50
CA VAL A 234 43.66 6.42 -13.96
C VAL A 234 43.62 6.51 -15.49
N GLY A 235 44.52 5.81 -16.18
CA GLY A 235 44.69 5.96 -17.62
C GLY A 235 45.37 7.29 -17.94
N SER A 236 46.32 7.26 -18.86
CA SER A 236 47.19 8.39 -19.24
C SER A 236 46.48 9.57 -19.92
N ASP A 237 45.15 9.69 -19.83
CA ASP A 237 44.36 10.65 -20.62
C ASP A 237 43.80 11.83 -19.80
N ASP A 238 43.87 11.81 -18.46
CA ASP A 238 43.28 12.89 -17.62
C ASP A 238 44.28 13.54 -16.64
N VAL A 239 45.54 13.78 -17.07
CA VAL A 239 46.48 14.64 -16.34
C VAL A 239 46.91 15.81 -17.22
N LEU A 240 46.24 16.96 -17.04
CA LEU A 240 46.72 18.30 -17.45
C LEU A 240 47.48 18.97 -16.31
#